data_AF-X1RTS7-F1
#
_entry.id   AF-X1RTS7-F1
#
_cell.length_a   1.000
_cell.length_b   1.000
_cell.length_c   1.000
_cell.angle_alpha   90.00
_cell.angle_beta   90.00
_cell.angle_gamma   90.00
#
_symmetry.space_group_name_H-M   'P 1'
#
loop_
_entity.id
_entity.type
_entity.pdbx_description
1 polymer ?
#
loop_
_entity_poly.entity_id
_entity_poly.type
_entity_poly.pdbx_seq_one_letter_code
_entity_poly.pdbx_strand_id
1 'polypeptide(L)' 'ISKKNELRINYEGELNQKLDKALKKVLKDFGYKLYGSGMSKDNIRDLAFMK' A
#
# COMPACT_ATOMS: atom_id res chain seq x y z
N ILE A 1 -14.33 5.39 10.66
CA ILE A 1 -13.85 6.79 10.46
C ILE A 1 -12.93 6.77 9.25
N SER A 2 -13.43 7.12 8.06
CA SER A 2 -12.57 7.35 6.89
C SER A 2 -11.81 8.64 7.14
N LYS A 3 -10.51 8.55 7.43
CA LYS A 3 -9.64 9.73 7.43
C LYS A 3 -9.59 10.21 5.98
N LYS A 4 -10.08 11.43 5.73
CA LYS A 4 -10.42 12.00 4.41
C LYS A 4 -9.35 11.89 3.29
N ASN A 5 -8.12 11.46 3.60
CA ASN A 5 -6.97 11.39 2.69
C ASN A 5 -6.19 10.05 2.79
N GLU A 6 -6.79 9.00 3.33
CA GLU A 6 -6.15 7.69 3.48
C GLU A 6 -6.52 6.76 2.31
N LEU A 7 -5.51 6.20 1.64
CA LEU A 7 -5.67 5.16 0.61
C LEU A 7 -5.09 3.86 1.13
N ARG A 8 -5.89 2.78 1.14
CA ARG A 8 -5.43 1.43 1.46
C ARG A 8 -5.55 0.52 0.25
N ILE A 9 -4.52 -0.29 0.05
CA ILE A 9 -4.46 -1.28 -1.01
C ILE A 9 -4.16 -2.63 -0.37
N ASN A 10 -5.09 -3.57 -0.55
CA ASN A 10 -5.00 -4.92 -0.05
C ASN A 10 -4.96 -5.86 -1.25
N TYR A 11 -3.95 -6.71 -1.35
CA TYR A 11 -3.85 -7.70 -2.42
C TYR A 11 -3.28 -9.01 -1.91
N GLU A 12 -3.81 -10.10 -2.45
CA GLU A 12 -3.27 -11.44 -2.29
C GLU A 12 -2.04 -11.60 -3.17
N GLY A 13 -0.96 -12.09 -2.58
CA GLY A 13 0.23 -12.43 -3.35
C GLY A 13 1.40 -12.77 -2.45
N GLU A 14 2.24 -13.70 -2.91
CA GLU A 14 3.59 -13.84 -2.37
C GLU A 14 4.32 -12.48 -2.42
N LEU A 15 5.37 -12.32 -1.60
CA LEU A 15 6.13 -11.09 -1.43
C LEU A 15 6.71 -10.56 -2.76
N ASN A 16 5.89 -9.90 -3.58
CA ASN A 16 6.27 -9.39 -4.88
C ASN A 16 6.82 -7.97 -4.74
N GLN A 17 8.10 -7.91 -4.38
CA GLN A 17 8.82 -6.66 -4.18
C GLN A 17 8.78 -5.72 -5.39
N LYS A 18 8.57 -6.23 -6.61
CA LYS A 18 8.45 -5.41 -7.83
C LYS A 18 7.13 -4.64 -7.85
N LEU A 19 6.02 -5.30 -7.50
CA LEU A 19 4.71 -4.66 -7.43
C LEU A 19 4.66 -3.61 -6.33
N ASP A 20 5.16 -3.93 -5.12
CA ASP A 20 5.27 -2.98 -4.02
C ASP A 20 6.04 -1.72 -4.44
N LYS A 21 7.16 -1.88 -5.15
CA LYS A 21 7.96 -0.75 -5.64
C LYS A 21 7.22 0.07 -6.69
N ALA A 22 6.52 -0.59 -7.63
CA ALA A 22 5.72 0.09 -8.65
C ALA A 22 4.58 0.91 -8.02
N LEU A 23 3.82 0.31 -7.10
CA LEU A 23 2.74 0.98 -6.36
C LEU A 23 3.27 2.19 -5.58
N LYS A 24 4.37 2.01 -4.83
CA LYS A 24 4.99 3.11 -4.08
C LYS A 24 5.45 4.24 -5.00
N LYS A 25 6.00 3.94 -6.18
CA LYS A 25 6.44 4.95 -7.15
C LYS A 25 5.25 5.73 -7.70
N VAL A 26 4.25 5.04 -8.24
CA VAL A 26 3.05 5.66 -8.82
C VAL A 26 2.35 6.54 -7.79
N LEU A 27 2.12 6.02 -6.59
CA LEU A 27 1.41 6.77 -5.55
C LEU A 27 2.21 7.97 -5.05
N LYS A 28 3.54 7.87 -5.00
CA LYS A 28 4.41 9.02 -4.72
C LYS A 28 4.26 10.11 -5.77
N ASP A 29 4.17 9.75 -7.05
CA ASP A 29 3.97 10.72 -8.14
C ASP A 29 2.61 11.45 -8.03
N PHE A 30 1.59 10.80 -7.45
CA PHE A 30 0.29 11.39 -7.13
C PHE A 30 0.26 12.17 -5.80
N GLY A 31 1.39 12.27 -5.10
CA GLY A 31 1.54 13.00 -3.84
C GLY A 31 1.22 12.19 -2.58
N TYR A 32 1.04 10.87 -2.69
CA TYR A 32 0.80 10.01 -1.53
C TYR A 32 2.12 9.51 -0.93
N LYS A 33 2.15 9.34 0.39
CA LYS A 33 3.26 8.77 1.15
C LYS A 33 2.81 7.49 1.86
N LEU A 34 3.60 6.43 1.72
CA LEU A 34 3.37 5.18 2.47
C LEU A 34 3.62 5.44 3.97
N TYR A 35 2.66 5.10 4.83
CA TYR A 35 2.81 5.23 6.28
C TYR A 35 2.54 3.92 7.04
N GLY A 36 2.00 2.90 6.37
CA GLY A 36 1.82 1.56 6.93
C GLY A 36 2.00 0.50 5.86
N SER A 37 2.66 -0.60 6.22
CA SER A 37 2.65 -1.81 5.41
C SER A 37 2.69 -3.05 6.28
N GLY A 38 1.94 -4.09 5.92
CA GLY A 38 1.89 -5.35 6.65
C GLY A 38 1.68 -6.55 5.73
N MET A 39 1.90 -7.74 6.27
CA MET A 39 1.56 -9.01 5.63
C MET A 39 0.81 -9.85 6.66
N SER A 40 -0.39 -10.28 6.31
CA SER A 40 -1.22 -11.15 7.17
C SER A 40 -0.83 -12.63 7.00
N LYS A 41 -1.35 -13.49 7.88
CA LYS A 41 -1.13 -14.95 7.83
C LYS A 41 -1.66 -15.59 6.53
N ASP A 42 -2.61 -14.94 5.88
CA ASP A 42 -3.23 -15.41 4.62
C ASP A 42 -2.50 -14.88 3.38
N ASN A 43 -1.24 -14.44 3.49
CA ASN A 43 -0.46 -13.82 2.41
C ASN A 43 -1.13 -12.59 1.78
N ILE A 44 -2.02 -11.92 2.53
CA ILE A 44 -2.58 -10.64 2.10
C ILE A 44 -1.59 -9.55 2.49
N ARG A 45 -1.15 -8.78 1.49
CA ARG A 45 -0.35 -7.57 1.66
C ARG A 45 -1.28 -6.38 1.91
N ASP A 46 -0.99 -5.62 2.96
CA ASP A 46 -1.69 -4.36 3.29
C ASP A 46 -0.71 -3.21 3.08
N LEU A 47 -1.06 -2.24 2.23
CA LEU A 47 -0.30 -1.00 2.03
C LEU A 47 -1.21 0.19 2.28
N ALA A 48 -0.81 1.04 3.22
CA ALA A 48 -1.55 2.24 3.61
C ALA A 48 -0.77 3.51 3.28
N PHE A 49 -1.43 4.43 2.59
CA PHE A 49 -0.88 5.68 2.10
C PHE A 49 -1.70 6.88 2.57
N MET A 50 -1.04 8.02 2.73
CA MET A 50 -1.66 9.29 3.11
C MET A 50 -1.20 10.40 2.17
N LYS A 51 -2.13 11.28 1.77
CA LYS A 51 -1.83 12.47 0.96
C LYS A 51 -1.54 13.68 1.83
#